data_AF-A0A0R3TNI9-F1
#
_entry.id   AF-A0A0R3TNI9-F1
#
_cell.length_a   1.000
_cell.length_b   1.000
_cell.length_c   1.000
_cell.angle_alpha   90.00
_cell.angle_beta   90.00
_cell.angle_gamma   90.00
#
_symmetry.space_group_name_H-M   'P 1'
#
loop_
_entity.id
_entity.type
_entity.pdbx_description
1 polymer ?
#
loop_
_entity_poly.entity_id
_entity_poly.type
_entity_poly.pdbx_seq_one_letter_code
_entity_poly.pdbx_strand_id
1 'polypeptide(L)'
;ITGTVEDHEWPDVSRAKNYINYKPRPPIPFSQIFTAAGDDLIALLYTLLALNPDQRGTSTSALASPYFRNRPPPTPESQLPKPKNSMVAGLLQQESRQATTPFDPASIFDNADMHETPVKRSKLS
;
A
#
# COMPACT_ATOMS: atom_id res chain seq x y z
N ILE A 1 -16.74 -4.83 15.65
CA ILE A 1 -16.46 -5.97 14.75
C ILE A 1 -15.90 -7.16 15.52
N THR A 2 -14.80 -7.01 16.26
CA THR A 2 -14.17 -8.06 17.10
C THR A 2 -14.84 -8.29 18.45
N GLY A 3 -15.83 -7.47 18.83
CA GLY A 3 -16.46 -7.54 20.14
C GLY A 3 -15.61 -6.89 21.24
N THR A 4 -16.00 -7.12 22.48
CA THR A 4 -15.21 -6.81 23.69
C THR A 4 -14.58 -8.09 24.20
N VAL A 5 -13.27 -8.10 24.42
CA VAL A 5 -12.61 -9.27 25.05
C VAL A 5 -13.07 -9.44 26.48
N GLU A 6 -13.26 -10.69 26.87
CA GLU A 6 -13.35 -11.08 28.27
C GLU A 6 -11.95 -11.43 28.81
N ASP A 7 -11.81 -11.50 30.14
CA ASP A 7 -10.53 -11.81 30.80
C ASP A 7 -9.95 -13.18 30.37
N HIS A 8 -10.78 -14.11 29.88
CA HIS A 8 -10.32 -15.41 29.40
C HIS A 8 -9.62 -15.35 28.02
N GLU A 9 -9.96 -14.37 27.16
CA GLU A 9 -9.38 -14.22 25.83
C GLU A 9 -8.11 -13.35 25.85
N TRP A 10 -8.10 -12.35 26.72
CA TRP A 10 -6.93 -11.51 26.98
C TRP A 10 -6.71 -11.37 28.49
N PRO A 11 -6.01 -12.34 29.11
CA PRO A 11 -5.66 -12.27 30.51
C PRO A 11 -4.87 -11.00 30.82
N ASP A 12 -5.07 -10.46 32.02
CA ASP A 12 -4.37 -9.27 32.53
C ASP A 12 -4.60 -7.95 31.76
N VAL A 13 -5.48 -7.91 30.76
CA VAL A 13 -5.77 -6.66 30.02
C VAL A 13 -6.23 -5.54 30.96
N SER A 14 -6.99 -5.91 31.99
CA SER A 14 -7.50 -5.02 33.04
C SER A 14 -6.40 -4.38 33.90
N ARG A 15 -5.18 -4.94 33.91
CA ARG A 15 -4.03 -4.39 34.65
C ARG A 15 -3.26 -3.33 33.86
N ALA A 16 -3.58 -3.12 32.59
CA ALA A 16 -2.92 -2.11 31.79
C ALA A 16 -3.20 -0.71 32.35
N LYS A 17 -2.16 0.14 32.36
CA LYS A 17 -2.16 1.47 33.03
C LYS A 17 -3.36 2.36 32.71
N ASN A 18 -3.90 2.26 31.50
CA ASN A 18 -5.01 3.08 31.00
C ASN A 18 -6.18 2.22 30.51
N TYR A 19 -6.39 1.03 31.08
CA TYR A 19 -7.50 0.18 30.69
C TYR A 19 -8.83 0.83 31.09
N ILE A 20 -9.78 0.87 30.14
CA ILE A 20 -11.15 1.31 30.37
C ILE A 20 -12.06 0.15 29.99
N ASN A 21 -12.94 -0.25 30.91
CA ASN A 21 -13.91 -1.29 30.66
C ASN A 21 -15.10 -0.73 29.86
N TYR A 22 -15.48 -1.43 28.78
CA TYR A 22 -16.60 -1.07 27.92
C TYR A 22 -17.76 -2.04 28.14
N LYS A 23 -18.99 -1.60 27.86
CA LYS A 23 -20.16 -2.48 27.88
C LYS A 23 -19.92 -3.70 26.96
N PRO A 24 -20.11 -4.94 27.46
CA PRO A 24 -19.90 -6.14 26.67
C PRO A 24 -20.68 -6.13 25.36
N ARG A 25 -20.00 -6.47 24.27
CA ARG A 25 -20.59 -6.60 22.93
C ARG A 25 -20.05 -7.85 22.25
N PRO A 26 -20.93 -8.72 21.72
CA PRO A 26 -20.48 -9.92 21.03
C PRO A 26 -19.74 -9.56 19.73
N PRO A 27 -18.78 -10.40 19.32
CA PRO A 27 -18.14 -10.27 18.01
C PRO A 27 -19.15 -10.51 16.88
N ILE A 28 -18.89 -9.91 15.72
CA ILE A 28 -19.58 -10.25 14.48
C ILE A 28 -18.62 -11.14 13.67
N PRO A 29 -19.05 -12.32 13.19
CA PRO A 29 -18.20 -13.18 12.38
C PRO A 29 -17.63 -12.43 11.17
N PHE A 30 -16.33 -12.57 10.92
CA PHE A 30 -15.66 -11.83 9.84
C PHE A 30 -16.20 -12.17 8.46
N SER A 31 -16.69 -13.40 8.25
CA SER A 31 -17.36 -13.80 7.01
C SER A 31 -18.63 -12.99 6.71
N GLN A 32 -19.30 -12.44 7.72
CA GLN A 32 -20.48 -11.57 7.54
C GLN A 32 -20.10 -10.13 7.19
N ILE A 33 -18.88 -9.70 7.56
CA ILE A 33 -18.39 -8.34 7.30
C ILE A 33 -17.65 -8.30 5.96
N PHE A 34 -16.76 -9.27 5.74
CA PHE A 34 -15.92 -9.39 4.55
C PHE A 34 -16.51 -10.44 3.61
N THR A 35 -17.69 -10.16 3.07
CA THR A 35 -18.47 -11.12 2.26
C THR A 35 -17.79 -11.57 0.97
N ALA A 36 -16.78 -10.83 0.50
CA ALA A 36 -15.97 -11.18 -0.67
C ALA A 36 -14.68 -11.94 -0.32
N ALA A 37 -14.38 -12.15 0.97
CA ALA A 37 -13.19 -12.85 1.42
C ALA A 37 -13.44 -14.37 1.45
N GLY A 38 -12.44 -15.13 0.99
CA GLY A 38 -12.41 -16.59 1.18
C GLY A 38 -12.04 -16.97 2.61
N ASP A 39 -12.30 -18.23 2.96
CA ASP A 39 -12.09 -18.75 4.33
C ASP A 39 -10.63 -18.64 4.80
N ASP A 40 -9.67 -18.74 3.88
CA ASP A 40 -8.24 -18.60 4.17
C ASP A 40 -7.86 -17.16 4.57
N LEU A 41 -8.40 -16.16 3.88
CA LEU A 41 -8.27 -14.76 4.26
C LEU A 41 -8.98 -14.50 5.59
N ILE A 42 -10.18 -15.05 5.78
CA ILE A 42 -10.92 -14.90 7.04
C ILE A 42 -10.10 -15.45 8.22
N ALA A 43 -9.50 -16.63 8.09
CA ALA A 43 -8.63 -17.21 9.10
C ALA A 43 -7.39 -16.34 9.39
N LEU A 44 -6.78 -15.77 8.34
CA LEU A 44 -5.67 -14.84 8.50
C LEU A 44 -6.10 -13.57 9.26
N LEU A 45 -7.28 -13.01 8.96
CA LEU A 45 -7.80 -11.83 9.64
C LEU A 45 -8.03 -12.07 11.14
N TYR A 46 -8.50 -13.26 11.55
CA TYR A 46 -8.61 -13.60 12.98
C TYR A 46 -7.27 -13.55 13.70
N THR A 47 -6.19 -13.98 13.03
CA THR A 47 -4.83 -13.92 13.58
C THR A 47 -4.31 -12.48 13.65
N LEU A 48 -4.52 -11.69 12.60
CA LEU A 48 -4.00 -10.31 12.52
C LEU A 48 -4.75 -9.33 13.43
N LEU A 49 -6.06 -9.55 13.62
CA LEU A 49 -6.94 -8.68 14.39
C LEU A 49 -7.23 -9.22 15.80
N ALA A 50 -6.47 -10.21 16.26
CA ALA A 50 -6.53 -10.70 17.63
C ALA A 50 -6.25 -9.54 18.61
N LEU A 51 -7.13 -9.37 19.59
CA LEU A 51 -7.02 -8.30 20.57
C LEU A 51 -5.90 -8.59 21.57
N ASN A 52 -5.79 -9.84 22.04
CA ASN A 52 -4.64 -10.31 22.81
C ASN A 52 -3.37 -10.31 21.92
N PRO A 53 -2.33 -9.55 22.27
CA PRO A 53 -1.09 -9.48 21.49
C PRO A 53 -0.35 -10.82 21.41
N ASP A 54 -0.48 -11.69 22.41
CA ASP A 54 0.19 -13.01 22.38
C ASP A 54 -0.45 -13.96 21.36
N GLN A 55 -1.73 -13.75 21.06
CA GLN A 55 -2.46 -14.46 20.02
C GLN A 55 -2.31 -13.78 18.65
N ARG A 56 -1.84 -12.52 18.62
CA ARG A 56 -1.64 -11.77 17.39
C ARG A 56 -0.39 -12.28 16.71
N GLY A 57 -0.58 -13.05 15.64
CA GLY A 57 0.52 -13.68 14.91
C GLY A 57 1.58 -12.68 14.42
N THR A 58 2.78 -13.20 14.16
CA THR A 58 3.88 -12.41 13.60
C THR A 58 3.75 -12.25 12.09
N SER A 59 4.50 -11.31 11.50
CA SER A 59 4.60 -11.17 10.04
C SER A 59 5.06 -12.47 9.38
N THR A 60 6.04 -13.17 9.97
CA THR A 60 6.55 -14.44 9.44
C THR A 60 5.45 -15.51 9.41
N SER A 61 4.68 -15.67 10.49
CA SER A 61 3.57 -16.64 10.52
C SER A 61 2.43 -16.23 9.59
N ALA A 62 2.15 -14.93 9.45
CA ALA A 62 1.13 -14.43 8.53
C ALA A 62 1.49 -14.73 7.06
N LEU A 63 2.74 -14.47 6.66
CA LEU A 63 3.24 -14.78 5.32
C LEU A 63 3.25 -16.29 5.02
N ALA A 64 3.40 -17.13 6.04
CA ALA A 64 3.33 -18.57 5.92
C ALA A 64 1.89 -19.13 5.80
N SER A 65 0.86 -18.28 5.96
CA SER A 65 -0.55 -18.70 5.94
C SER A 65 -0.98 -19.25 4.57
N PRO A 66 -2.03 -20.09 4.52
CA PRO A 66 -2.57 -20.61 3.25
C PRO A 66 -2.98 -19.51 2.27
N TYR A 67 -3.41 -18.35 2.76
CA TYR A 67 -3.87 -17.22 1.95
C TYR A 67 -2.85 -16.79 0.89
N PHE A 68 -1.55 -16.76 1.22
CA PHE A 68 -0.51 -16.37 0.28
C PHE A 68 -0.04 -17.50 -0.65
N ARG A 69 -0.54 -18.73 -0.47
CA ARG A 69 -0.15 -19.93 -1.23
C ARG A 69 -1.28 -20.45 -2.11
N ASN A 70 -2.52 -20.19 -1.72
CA ASN A 70 -3.72 -20.59 -2.43
C ASN A 70 -3.95 -19.70 -3.67
N ARG A 71 -4.92 -20.11 -4.49
CA ARG A 71 -5.44 -19.27 -5.57
C ARG A 71 -6.50 -18.31 -5.02
N PRO A 72 -6.66 -17.11 -5.62
CA PRO A 72 -5.87 -16.58 -6.74
C PRO A 72 -4.48 -16.10 -6.28
N PRO A 73 -3.44 -16.22 -7.13
CA PRO A 73 -2.14 -15.62 -6.83
C PRO A 73 -2.26 -14.09 -6.77
N PRO A 74 -1.31 -13.41 -6.10
CA PRO A 74 -1.28 -11.96 -6.10
C PRO A 74 -1.16 -11.40 -7.51
N THR A 75 -1.84 -10.29 -7.78
CA THR A 75 -1.79 -9.59 -9.07
C THR A 75 -0.36 -9.10 -9.34
N PRO A 76 0.25 -9.41 -10.50
CA PRO A 76 1.56 -8.89 -10.87
C PRO A 76 1.56 -7.36 -10.94
N GLU A 77 2.69 -6.72 -10.59
CA GLU A 77 2.81 -5.26 -10.54
C GLU A 77 2.38 -4.55 -11.83
N SER A 78 2.74 -5.12 -12.99
CA SER A 78 2.41 -4.57 -14.31
C SER A 78 0.90 -4.52 -14.61
N GLN A 79 0.11 -5.32 -13.90
CA GLN A 79 -1.35 -5.41 -14.03
C GLN A 79 -2.09 -4.66 -12.91
N LEU A 80 -1.37 -4.06 -11.95
CA LEU A 80 -2.00 -3.26 -10.91
C LEU A 80 -2.60 -1.98 -11.50
N PRO A 81 -3.83 -1.61 -11.10
CA PRO A 81 -4.48 -0.40 -11.59
C PRO A 81 -3.72 0.84 -11.13
N LYS A 82 -3.28 1.67 -12.08
CA LYS A 82 -2.61 2.95 -11.80
C LYS A 82 -3.65 4.08 -11.73
N PRO A 83 -3.62 4.96 -10.70
CA PRO A 83 -4.49 6.11 -10.64
C PRO A 83 -4.20 7.06 -11.81
N LYS A 84 -5.27 7.46 -12.52
CA LYS A 84 -5.19 8.23 -13.77
C LYS A 84 -4.56 9.62 -13.61
N ASN A 85 -4.56 10.18 -12.40
CA ASN A 85 -4.07 11.53 -12.08
C ASN A 85 -2.90 11.53 -11.09
N SER A 86 -2.02 10.54 -11.12
CA SER A 86 -0.80 10.61 -10.31
C SER A 86 0.23 11.51 -10.98
N MET A 87 0.36 12.76 -10.50
CA MET A 87 1.47 13.66 -10.85
C MET A 87 2.83 12.97 -10.64
N VAL A 88 2.95 12.14 -9.60
CA VAL A 88 4.15 11.37 -9.28
C VAL A 88 4.43 10.30 -10.33
N ALA A 89 3.40 9.58 -10.82
CA ALA A 89 3.59 8.60 -11.88
C ALA A 89 4.01 9.27 -13.21
N GLY A 90 3.49 10.46 -13.49
CA GLY A 90 3.93 11.26 -14.64
C GLY A 90 5.41 11.66 -14.54
N LEU A 91 5.87 12.07 -13.36
CA LEU A 91 7.26 12.49 -13.13
C LEU A 91 8.25 11.31 -13.22
N LEU A 92 7.95 10.19 -12.58
CA LEU A 92 8.79 8.97 -12.65
C LEU A 92 8.87 8.40 -14.08
N GLN A 93 7.79 8.52 -14.86
CA GLN A 93 7.78 8.12 -16.27
C GLN A 93 8.64 9.06 -17.14
N GLN A 94 8.78 10.34 -16.80
CA GLN A 94 9.69 11.25 -17.49
C GLN A 94 11.16 10.92 -17.19
N GLU A 95 11.52 10.67 -15.94
CA GLU A 95 12.89 10.34 -15.52
C GLU A 95 13.41 9.07 -16.21
N SER A 96 12.58 8.02 -16.24
CA SER A 96 12.88 6.76 -16.92
C SER A 96 13.01 6.90 -18.45
N ARG A 97 12.33 7.87 -19.08
CA ARG A 97 12.46 8.15 -20.52
C ARG A 97 13.67 9.02 -20.85
N GLN A 98 14.15 9.84 -19.91
CA GLN A 98 15.31 10.72 -20.13
C GLN A 98 16.66 9.98 -19.97
N ALA A 99 16.70 8.83 -19.28
CA ALA A 99 17.93 8.06 -19.08
C ALA A 99 18.45 7.30 -20.34
N THR A 100 17.92 7.54 -21.54
CA THR A 100 18.30 6.78 -22.76
C THR A 100 18.97 7.61 -23.87
N THR A 101 19.29 8.89 -23.67
CA THR A 101 20.20 9.57 -24.61
C THR A 101 21.64 9.37 -24.14
N PRO A 102 22.51 8.72 -24.93
CA PRO A 102 23.94 8.65 -24.62
C PRO A 102 24.46 10.08 -24.45
N PHE A 103 25.12 10.34 -23.32
CA PHE A 103 25.82 11.59 -23.11
C PHE A 103 27.03 11.58 -24.05
N ASP A 104 26.95 12.31 -25.16
CA ASP A 104 28.07 12.48 -26.09
C ASP A 104 28.93 13.67 -25.63
N PRO A 105 30.13 13.42 -25.05
CA PRO A 105 31.01 14.48 -24.57
C PRO A 105 31.56 15.36 -25.70
N ALA A 106 31.40 14.98 -26.98
CA ALA A 106 31.83 15.81 -28.11
C ALA A 106 30.93 17.02 -28.37
N SER A 107 29.70 17.03 -27.83
CA SER A 107 28.72 18.12 -28.05
C SER A 107 28.98 19.38 -27.22
N ILE A 108 29.96 19.36 -26.30
CA ILE A 108 30.23 20.47 -25.36
C ILE A 108 31.06 21.62 -25.98
N PHE A 109 31.76 21.40 -27.09
CA PHE A 109 32.72 22.37 -27.62
C PHE A 109 32.31 23.11 -28.89
N ASP A 110 31.18 22.76 -29.52
CA ASP A 110 30.71 23.46 -30.72
C ASP A 110 29.56 24.42 -30.39
N ASN A 111 29.92 25.63 -29.97
CA ASN A 111 29.42 26.91 -30.50
C ASN A 111 29.80 28.05 -29.55
N ALA A 112 31.08 28.39 -29.56
CA ALA A 112 31.50 29.77 -29.34
C ALA A 112 31.37 30.51 -30.68
N ASP A 113 30.16 30.96 -31.05
CA ASP A 113 30.02 32.11 -31.95
C ASP A 113 28.60 32.69 -32.00
N MET A 114 28.53 33.97 -31.63
CA MET A 114 27.81 35.07 -32.30
C MET A 114 26.30 34.96 -32.63
N HIS A 115 25.57 35.86 -31.96
CA HIS A 115 24.44 36.70 -32.41
C HIS A 115 22.97 36.22 -32.39
N GLU A 116 22.27 36.85 -31.44
CA GLU A 116 21.05 37.67 -31.60
C GLU A 116 19.66 37.00 -31.73
N THR A 117 18.81 37.33 -30.75
CA THR A 117 17.36 37.10 -30.73
C THR A 117 16.66 37.83 -31.88
N PRO A 118 15.50 37.33 -32.34
CA PRO A 118 14.32 38.18 -32.15
C PRO A 118 13.03 37.42 -31.79
N VAL A 119 12.30 38.07 -30.88
CA VAL A 119 10.89 37.88 -30.52
C VAL A 119 9.98 37.97 -31.76
N LYS A 120 9.05 37.03 -31.94
CA LYS A 120 7.94 37.16 -32.90
C LYS A 120 6.59 37.26 -32.20
N ARG A 121 5.91 38.38 -32.52
CA ARG A 121 4.60 38.86 -32.05
C ARG A 121 3.45 37.97 -32.52
N SER A 122 2.47 37.80 -31.64
CA SER A 122 1.16 37.21 -31.88
C SER A 122 0.34 37.96 -32.93
N LYS A 123 -0.37 37.22 -33.80
CA LYS A 123 -1.50 37.74 -34.58
C LYS A 123 -2.80 37.04 -34.21
N LEU A 124 -3.76 37.93 -34.00
CA LEU A 124 -5.19 37.82 -33.76
C LEU A 124 -5.92 36.95 -34.81
N SER A 125 -6.89 36.17 -34.34
CA SER A 125 -8.15 35.86 -35.02
C SER A 125 -9.23 35.75 -33.96
#